data_AF-A0AAD7DZH5-F1
#
_entry.id   AF-A0AAD7DZH5-F1
#
_cell.length_a   1.000
_cell.length_b   1.000
_cell.length_c   1.000
_cell.angle_alpha   90.00
_cell.angle_beta   90.00
_cell.angle_gamma   90.00
#
_symmetry.space_group_name_H-M   'P 1'
#
loop_
_entity.id
_entity.type
_entity.pdbx_description
1 polymer ?
#
loop_
_entity_poly.entity_id
_entity_poly.type
_entity_poly.pdbx_seq_one_letter_code
_entity_poly.pdbx_strand_id
1 'polypeptide(L)'
;MARTGQKRPRKHISKSERKNLRLWAEGARESVLIPHLDGYSAALDGGRLTERKYWKHVCKEFHMRVDWKTLDHEEPVLAEWDPAAPVVTEKLPDDQAVLKAEHVSELNRRIRQWFLYRIRRVRKRRTSTGLDPTKDPYAILLAKLSGITAPPKARQLYQQFMRESYTEKIAPVVAEKRDAYIKALKDGPSQTPEACQRCIKGVGDFMGPILQGVFSYTGLHSTLILGGPMPLYGRQLRTTHVLFGQNKTAKADHWPQWDKPRFAANVQNFKGEYLKTAFGGQGISPMQPEQPL
;
A
#
# COMPACT_ATOMS: atom_id res chain seq x y z
N MET A 1 -0.08 19.03 -8.22
CA MET A 1 0.97 18.83 -7.19
C MET A 1 0.96 17.38 -6.78
N ALA A 2 1.94 16.61 -7.25
CA ALA A 2 2.16 15.23 -6.82
C ALA A 2 2.31 15.24 -5.30
N ARG A 3 1.35 14.68 -4.56
CA ARG A 3 1.63 14.26 -3.19
C ARG A 3 2.64 13.12 -3.33
N THR A 4 3.93 13.45 -3.32
CA THR A 4 4.97 12.49 -2.99
C THR A 4 4.55 11.95 -1.64
N GLY A 5 3.94 10.76 -1.66
CA GLY A 5 3.46 10.09 -0.48
C GLY A 5 4.66 9.67 0.34
N GLN A 6 5.31 10.62 1.01
CA GLN A 6 6.26 10.34 2.07
C GLN A 6 5.48 9.48 3.07
N LYS A 7 5.73 8.17 3.03
CA LYS A 7 5.18 7.24 4.00
C LYS A 7 5.64 7.77 5.34
N ARG A 8 4.70 8.28 6.13
CA ARG A 8 4.98 8.79 7.47
C ARG A 8 5.82 7.73 8.19
N PRO A 9 7.00 8.09 8.74
CA PRO A 9 7.80 7.13 9.49
C PRO A 9 6.90 6.54 10.57
N ARG A 10 6.79 5.20 10.60
CA ARG A 10 6.00 4.53 11.63
C ARG A 10 6.68 4.83 12.96
N LYS A 11 5.99 5.55 13.85
CA LYS A 11 6.47 5.78 15.22
C LYS A 11 6.77 4.42 15.85
N HIS A 12 7.98 4.24 16.34
CA HIS A 12 8.36 3.04 17.07
C HIS A 12 7.62 3.06 18.42
N ILE A 13 6.69 2.14 18.61
CA ILE A 13 5.94 2.00 19.86
C ILE A 13 6.83 1.28 20.87
N SER A 14 7.00 1.88 22.05
CA SER A 14 7.77 1.30 23.16
C SER A 14 7.18 -0.04 23.61
N LYS A 15 7.97 -0.94 24.21
CA LYS A 15 7.50 -2.29 24.58
C LYS A 15 6.29 -2.25 25.53
N SER A 16 6.27 -1.29 26.47
CA SER A 16 5.18 -1.09 27.44
C SER A 16 3.86 -0.62 26.80
N GLU A 17 3.93 0.15 25.71
CA GLU A 17 2.74 0.71 25.02
C GLU A 17 2.13 -0.25 23.97
N ARG A 18 2.77 -1.40 23.71
CA ARG A 18 2.29 -2.37 22.72
C ARG A 18 1.08 -3.11 23.27
N LYS A 19 -0.12 -2.76 22.81
CA LYS A 19 -1.37 -3.50 23.09
C LYS A 19 -1.33 -4.96 22.65
N ASN A 20 -0.53 -5.27 21.63
CA ASN A 20 -0.32 -6.63 21.15
C ASN A 20 1.04 -7.11 21.64
N LEU A 21 1.09 -8.31 22.22
CA LEU A 21 2.31 -9.04 22.61
C LEU A 21 3.16 -9.51 21.41
N ARG A 22 3.01 -8.83 20.26
CA ARG A 22 3.81 -9.06 19.08
C ARG A 22 5.23 -8.62 19.42
N LEU A 23 6.17 -9.55 19.27
CA LEU A 23 7.59 -9.36 19.59
C LEU A 23 7.94 -9.37 21.10
N TRP A 24 7.10 -9.99 21.94
CA TRP A 24 7.35 -10.13 23.39
C TRP A 24 8.70 -10.77 23.75
N ALA A 25 9.23 -11.64 22.88
CA ALA A 25 10.51 -12.31 23.12
C ALA A 25 11.73 -11.47 22.71
N GLU A 26 11.60 -10.26 22.15
CA GLU A 26 12.76 -9.44 21.74
C GLU A 26 13.77 -9.21 22.88
N GLY A 27 15.07 -9.37 22.60
CA GLY A 27 16.16 -9.16 23.55
C GLY A 27 16.67 -10.45 24.17
N ALA A 28 16.89 -10.44 25.49
CA ALA A 28 17.46 -11.58 26.23
C ALA A 28 16.64 -12.89 26.13
N ARG A 29 15.31 -12.77 26.04
CA ARG A 29 14.43 -13.95 25.84
C ARG A 29 14.66 -14.60 24.47
N GLU A 30 14.88 -13.80 23.43
CA GLU A 30 15.14 -14.27 22.08
C GLU A 30 16.52 -14.92 21.96
N SER A 31 17.53 -14.43 22.66
CA SER A 31 18.85 -15.10 22.68
C SER A 31 18.79 -16.51 23.29
N VAL A 32 17.87 -16.78 24.22
CA VAL A 32 17.63 -18.14 24.73
C VAL A 32 16.90 -19.00 23.69
N LEU A 33 15.91 -18.45 22.98
CA LEU A 33 15.07 -19.23 22.08
C LEU A 33 15.68 -19.48 20.68
N ILE A 34 16.51 -18.57 20.16
CA ILE A 34 17.11 -18.67 18.81
C ILE A 34 17.91 -19.96 18.59
N PRO A 35 18.82 -20.38 19.50
CA PRO A 35 19.62 -21.59 19.30
C PRO A 35 18.77 -22.86 19.12
N HIS A 36 17.56 -22.89 19.67
CA HIS A 36 16.64 -24.03 19.56
C HIS A 36 15.78 -24.01 18.29
N LEU A 37 15.88 -22.99 17.43
CA LEU A 37 15.00 -22.84 16.27
C LEU A 37 15.16 -24.01 15.28
N ASP A 38 16.39 -24.41 14.99
CA ASP A 38 16.68 -25.49 14.06
C ASP A 38 16.29 -26.86 14.64
N GLY A 39 16.59 -27.10 15.93
CA GLY A 39 16.19 -28.32 16.63
C GLY A 39 14.67 -28.46 16.73
N TYR A 40 13.95 -27.36 16.99
CA TYR A 40 12.49 -27.36 16.99
C TYR A 40 11.93 -27.61 15.59
N SER A 41 12.52 -27.04 14.53
CA SER A 41 12.10 -27.31 13.16
C SER A 41 12.28 -28.78 12.80
N ALA A 42 13.42 -29.39 13.13
CA ALA A 42 13.65 -30.81 12.91
C ALA A 42 12.67 -31.68 13.70
N ALA A 43 12.40 -31.33 14.97
CA ALA A 43 11.42 -32.03 15.79
C ALA A 43 10.00 -31.95 15.23
N LEU A 44 9.63 -30.81 14.65
CA LEU A 44 8.33 -30.59 13.99
C LEU A 44 8.19 -31.46 12.74
N ASP A 45 9.25 -31.61 11.95
CA ASP A 45 9.25 -32.49 10.78
C ASP A 45 9.21 -33.99 11.18
N GLY A 46 9.69 -34.34 12.37
CA GLY A 46 9.59 -35.69 12.95
C GLY A 46 8.22 -36.05 13.55
N GLY A 47 7.27 -35.12 13.59
CA GLY A 47 5.89 -35.35 14.06
C GLY A 47 5.57 -34.84 15.48
N ARG A 48 4.35 -35.14 15.96
CA ARG A 48 3.77 -34.50 17.16
C ARG A 48 4.46 -34.89 18.47
N LEU A 49 4.93 -36.13 18.59
CA LEU A 49 5.56 -36.62 19.83
C LEU A 49 6.97 -36.07 20.01
N THR A 50 7.76 -36.03 18.92
CA THR A 50 9.10 -35.42 18.90
C THR A 50 9.02 -33.92 19.14
N GLU A 51 8.07 -33.22 18.49
CA GLU A 51 7.77 -31.82 18.76
C GLU A 51 7.50 -31.59 20.25
N ARG A 52 6.60 -32.38 20.87
CA ARG A 52 6.23 -32.19 22.27
C ARG A 52 7.38 -32.47 23.23
N LYS A 53 8.23 -33.46 22.96
CA LYS A 53 9.42 -33.77 23.78
C LYS A 53 10.44 -32.62 23.70
N TYR A 54 10.76 -32.16 22.51
CA TYR A 54 11.71 -31.06 22.31
C TYR A 54 11.19 -29.75 22.90
N TRP A 55 9.91 -29.43 22.68
CA TRP A 55 9.24 -28.27 23.25
C TRP A 55 9.33 -28.24 24.79
N LYS A 56 9.07 -29.37 25.46
CA LYS A 56 9.22 -29.48 26.92
C LYS A 56 10.64 -29.19 27.39
N HIS A 57 11.64 -29.67 26.65
CA HIS A 57 13.05 -29.40 26.94
C HIS A 57 13.36 -27.90 26.85
N VAL A 58 12.93 -27.23 25.77
CA VAL A 58 13.10 -25.78 25.61
C VAL A 58 12.38 -24.99 26.70
N CYS A 59 11.15 -25.37 27.06
CA CYS A 59 10.44 -24.75 28.18
C CYS A 59 11.19 -24.91 29.50
N LYS A 60 11.76 -26.09 29.78
CA LYS A 60 12.56 -26.33 30.99
C LYS A 60 13.76 -25.38 31.04
N GLU A 61 14.54 -25.30 29.96
CA GLU A 61 15.69 -24.40 29.87
C GLU A 61 15.28 -22.93 30.01
N PHE A 62 14.19 -22.52 29.34
CA PHE A 62 13.70 -21.15 29.40
C PHE A 62 13.32 -20.72 30.83
N HIS A 63 12.52 -21.53 31.53
CA HIS A 63 12.07 -21.22 32.91
C HIS A 63 13.18 -21.31 33.97
N MET A 64 14.30 -21.95 33.64
CA MET A 64 15.48 -21.99 34.51
C MET A 64 16.38 -20.75 34.32
N ARG A 65 16.39 -20.17 33.12
CA ARG A 65 17.12 -18.94 32.81
C ARG A 65 16.34 -17.67 33.12
N VAL A 66 15.02 -17.71 33.01
CA VAL A 66 14.12 -16.55 33.12
C VAL A 66 13.11 -16.77 34.24
N ASP A 67 13.13 -15.90 35.25
CA ASP A 67 12.14 -15.94 36.33
C ASP A 67 10.73 -15.60 35.79
N TRP A 68 9.77 -16.44 36.16
CA TRP A 68 8.35 -16.29 35.81
C TRP A 68 7.72 -15.01 36.37
N LYS A 69 8.34 -14.39 37.40
CA LYS A 69 7.88 -13.11 37.96
C LYS A 69 8.24 -11.90 37.09
N THR A 70 9.18 -12.06 36.16
CA THR A 70 9.65 -10.96 35.32
C THR A 70 8.57 -10.52 34.34
N LEU A 71 8.22 -9.23 34.35
CA LEU A 71 7.20 -8.68 33.45
C LEU A 71 7.64 -8.75 31.98
N ASP A 72 6.68 -8.86 31.06
CA ASP A 72 6.95 -9.02 29.62
C ASP A 72 7.75 -7.85 29.01
N HIS A 73 7.61 -6.64 29.55
CA HIS A 73 8.28 -5.44 29.05
C HIS A 73 9.67 -5.20 29.65
N GLU A 74 9.99 -5.87 30.76
CA GLU A 74 11.30 -5.81 31.40
C GLU A 74 12.22 -6.88 30.79
N GLU A 75 13.50 -6.55 30.64
CA GLU A 75 14.49 -7.51 30.13
C GLU A 75 15.04 -8.35 31.29
N PRO A 76 14.86 -9.68 31.27
CA PRO A 76 15.30 -10.54 32.36
C PRO A 76 16.83 -10.62 32.38
N VAL A 77 17.39 -10.68 33.58
CA VAL A 77 18.77 -11.12 33.79
C VAL A 77 18.80 -12.63 33.62
N LEU A 78 19.58 -13.10 32.64
CA LEU A 78 19.66 -14.53 32.34
C LEU A 78 20.53 -15.25 33.36
N ALA A 79 19.98 -16.25 34.04
CA ALA A 79 20.77 -17.17 34.85
C ALA A 79 21.57 -18.15 33.96
N GLU A 80 22.68 -18.66 34.49
CA GLU A 80 23.45 -19.72 33.84
C GLU A 80 22.62 -21.02 33.79
N TRP A 81 22.65 -21.67 32.64
CA TRP A 81 21.90 -22.92 32.43
C TRP A 81 22.78 -24.12 32.72
N ASP A 82 22.43 -24.84 33.78
CA ASP A 82 22.98 -26.16 34.08
C ASP A 82 21.90 -27.24 33.82
N PRO A 83 22.07 -28.12 32.81
CA PRO A 83 21.12 -29.18 32.52
C PRO A 83 21.05 -30.25 33.62
N ALA A 84 22.08 -30.40 34.44
CA ALA A 84 22.16 -31.35 35.55
C ALA A 84 21.57 -30.80 36.85
N ALA A 85 21.33 -29.49 36.94
CA ALA A 85 20.77 -28.88 38.13
C ALA A 85 19.37 -29.47 38.45
N PRO A 86 19.13 -29.89 39.71
CA PRO A 86 17.81 -30.36 40.11
C PRO A 86 16.81 -29.21 40.03
N VAL A 87 15.58 -29.52 39.60
CA VAL A 87 14.49 -28.54 39.61
C VAL A 87 14.09 -28.31 41.06
N VAL A 88 14.51 -27.17 41.63
CA VAL A 88 14.13 -26.78 42.99
C VAL A 88 12.67 -26.36 42.98
N THR A 89 11.81 -27.17 43.59
CA THR A 89 10.40 -26.81 43.78
C THR A 89 10.31 -25.74 44.86
N GLU A 90 10.06 -24.51 44.45
CA GLU A 90 9.74 -23.41 45.37
C GLU A 90 8.49 -23.76 46.19
N LYS A 91 8.58 -23.68 47.52
CA LYS A 91 7.42 -23.80 48.41
C LYS A 91 6.65 -22.48 48.37
N LEU A 92 5.69 -22.39 47.46
CA LEU A 92 4.77 -21.26 47.33
C LEU A 92 3.47 -21.54 48.09
N PRO A 93 2.79 -20.51 48.62
CA PRO A 93 1.43 -20.66 49.12
C PRO A 93 0.47 -21.05 47.97
N ASP A 94 -0.65 -21.68 48.32
CA ASP A 94 -1.56 -22.31 47.34
C ASP A 94 -2.11 -21.32 46.30
N ASP A 95 -2.36 -20.07 46.71
CA ASP A 95 -2.82 -18.99 45.83
C ASP A 95 -1.77 -18.61 44.78
N GLN A 96 -0.50 -18.46 45.20
CA GLN A 96 0.60 -18.15 44.30
C GLN A 96 0.97 -19.33 43.41
N ALA A 97 0.78 -20.57 43.88
CA ALA A 97 1.01 -21.76 43.09
C ALA A 97 0.08 -21.84 41.87
N VAL A 98 -1.21 -21.48 42.04
CA VAL A 98 -2.18 -21.39 40.94
C VAL A 98 -1.78 -20.31 39.94
N LEU A 99 -1.46 -19.11 40.43
CA LEU A 99 -1.02 -17.99 39.57
C LEU A 99 0.24 -18.34 38.77
N LYS A 100 1.22 -18.98 39.41
CA LYS A 100 2.44 -19.46 38.74
C LYS A 100 2.10 -20.49 37.66
N ALA A 101 1.23 -21.46 37.95
CA ALA A 101 0.84 -22.48 36.98
C ALA A 101 0.15 -21.88 35.75
N GLU A 102 -0.77 -20.94 35.95
CA GLU A 102 -1.44 -20.22 34.87
C GLU A 102 -0.46 -19.40 34.03
N HIS A 103 0.42 -18.63 34.69
CA HIS A 103 1.42 -17.80 34.02
C HIS A 103 2.40 -18.66 33.19
N VAL A 104 2.91 -19.74 33.77
CA VAL A 104 3.81 -20.69 33.08
C VAL A 104 3.10 -21.35 31.88
N SER A 105 1.83 -21.72 32.01
CA SER A 105 1.04 -22.30 30.93
C SER A 105 0.86 -21.32 29.76
N GLU A 106 0.53 -20.07 30.06
CA GLU A 106 0.40 -19.01 29.07
C GLU A 106 1.74 -18.70 28.40
N LEU A 107 2.84 -18.65 29.16
CA LEU A 107 4.17 -18.43 28.62
C LEU A 107 4.62 -19.58 27.70
N ASN A 108 4.35 -20.83 28.11
CA ASN A 108 4.63 -22.02 27.28
C ASN A 108 3.85 -21.98 25.96
N ARG A 109 2.60 -21.53 25.98
CA ARG A 109 1.77 -21.30 24.78
C ARG A 109 2.41 -20.24 23.88
N ARG A 110 2.87 -19.13 24.45
CA ARG A 110 3.54 -18.04 23.71
C ARG A 110 4.87 -18.47 23.10
N ILE A 111 5.70 -19.23 23.82
CA ILE A 111 6.95 -19.82 23.32
C ILE A 111 6.67 -20.69 22.10
N ARG A 112 5.67 -21.58 22.19
CA ARG A 112 5.27 -22.43 21.06
C ARG A 112 4.83 -21.61 19.85
N GLN A 113 3.95 -20.62 20.06
CA GLN A 113 3.50 -19.74 18.98
C GLN A 113 4.66 -18.94 18.37
N TRP A 114 5.63 -18.51 19.17
CA TRP A 114 6.83 -17.83 18.71
C TRP A 114 7.66 -18.71 17.77
N PHE A 115 7.92 -19.97 18.14
CA PHE A 115 8.62 -20.94 17.27
C PHE A 115 7.85 -21.17 15.98
N LEU A 116 6.55 -21.46 16.05
CA LEU A 116 5.73 -21.67 14.86
C LEU A 116 5.74 -20.44 13.93
N TYR A 117 5.65 -19.24 14.49
CA TYR A 117 5.74 -18.00 13.73
C TYR A 117 7.10 -17.83 13.05
N ARG A 118 8.20 -18.03 13.80
CA ARG A 118 9.58 -17.91 13.30
C ARG A 118 9.88 -18.94 12.23
N ILE A 119 9.57 -20.22 12.47
CA ILE A 119 9.72 -21.29 11.50
C ILE A 119 8.88 -21.01 10.26
N ARG A 120 7.62 -20.58 10.40
CA ARG A 120 6.80 -20.21 9.24
C ARG A 120 7.41 -19.06 8.44
N ARG A 121 8.08 -18.09 9.09
CA ARG A 121 8.79 -17.01 8.40
C ARG A 121 10.07 -17.47 7.73
N VAL A 122 10.88 -18.26 8.40
CA VAL A 122 12.12 -18.84 7.86
C VAL A 122 11.78 -19.76 6.69
N ARG A 123 10.81 -20.66 6.86
CA ARG A 123 10.26 -21.50 5.79
C ARG A 123 9.71 -20.65 4.67
N LYS A 124 8.87 -19.63 4.90
CA LYS A 124 8.39 -18.75 3.82
C LYS A 124 9.52 -18.12 2.99
N ARG A 125 10.62 -17.71 3.62
CA ARG A 125 11.82 -17.23 2.91
C ARG A 125 12.46 -18.35 2.09
N ARG A 126 12.55 -19.57 2.64
CA ARG A 126 13.00 -20.74 1.90
C ARG A 126 12.02 -21.14 0.78
N THR A 127 10.70 -20.97 0.94
CA THR A 127 9.69 -21.31 -0.06
C THR A 127 9.57 -20.27 -1.17
N SER A 128 9.90 -18.99 -0.90
CA SER A 128 10.01 -17.98 -1.95
C SER A 128 11.19 -18.22 -2.89
N THR A 129 12.16 -19.04 -2.47
CA THR A 129 13.34 -19.42 -3.27
C THR A 129 13.53 -20.95 -3.39
N GLY A 130 12.53 -21.78 -3.04
CA GLY A 130 12.76 -23.23 -2.96
C GLY A 130 11.50 -24.09 -2.80
N LEU A 131 11.36 -25.04 -3.73
CA LEU A 131 10.64 -26.31 -3.56
C LEU A 131 9.10 -26.28 -3.49
N ASP A 132 8.43 -25.18 -3.84
CA ASP A 132 7.04 -25.32 -4.30
C ASP A 132 7.11 -25.69 -5.79
N PRO A 133 6.90 -26.96 -6.19
CA PRO A 133 7.03 -27.38 -7.60
C PRO A 133 6.06 -26.63 -8.52
N THR A 134 5.04 -25.98 -7.97
CA THR A 134 4.09 -25.16 -8.72
C THR A 134 4.57 -23.72 -8.97
N LYS A 135 5.64 -23.28 -8.30
CA LYS A 135 6.20 -21.92 -8.39
C LYS A 135 7.67 -21.90 -8.79
N ASP A 136 8.40 -22.99 -8.57
CA ASP A 136 9.76 -23.15 -9.05
C ASP A 136 9.74 -23.21 -10.59
N PRO A 137 10.37 -22.24 -11.29
CA PRO A 137 10.37 -22.22 -12.75
C PRO A 137 10.96 -23.48 -13.36
N TYR A 138 11.93 -24.13 -12.71
CA TYR A 138 12.53 -25.37 -13.18
C TYR A 138 11.58 -26.55 -13.00
N ALA A 139 10.89 -26.65 -11.86
CA ALA A 139 9.87 -27.68 -11.65
C ALA A 139 8.68 -27.52 -12.60
N ILE A 140 8.25 -26.27 -12.88
CA ILE A 140 7.22 -25.97 -13.89
C ILE A 140 7.70 -26.39 -15.29
N LEU A 141 8.95 -26.10 -15.64
CA LEU A 141 9.53 -26.47 -16.93
C LEU A 141 9.65 -27.99 -17.07
N LEU A 142 10.15 -28.68 -16.04
CA LEU A 142 10.25 -30.14 -16.01
C LEU A 142 8.87 -30.81 -16.10
N ALA A 143 7.87 -30.30 -15.37
CA ALA A 143 6.49 -30.78 -15.48
C ALA A 143 5.93 -30.59 -16.91
N LYS A 144 6.20 -29.45 -17.55
CA LYS A 144 5.82 -29.22 -18.96
C LYS A 144 6.52 -30.18 -19.92
N LEU A 145 7.83 -30.37 -19.76
CA LEU A 145 8.64 -31.28 -20.59
C LEU A 145 8.21 -32.74 -20.41
N SER A 146 7.75 -33.13 -19.21
CA SER A 146 7.21 -34.46 -18.93
C SER A 146 5.74 -34.63 -19.34
N GLY A 147 5.13 -33.64 -20.01
CA GLY A 147 3.72 -33.67 -20.42
C GLY A 147 2.71 -33.52 -19.28
N ILE A 148 3.17 -33.21 -18.05
CA ILE A 148 2.30 -32.95 -16.90
C ILE A 148 1.80 -31.51 -17.02
N THR A 149 0.57 -31.36 -17.48
CA THR A 149 -0.12 -30.06 -17.44
C THR A 149 -0.69 -29.84 -16.05
N ALA A 150 -0.41 -28.68 -15.46
CA ALA A 150 -1.02 -28.32 -14.19
C ALA A 150 -2.55 -28.22 -14.37
N PRO A 151 -3.35 -28.74 -13.43
CA PRO A 151 -4.79 -28.57 -13.51
C PRO A 151 -5.12 -27.07 -13.54
N PRO A 152 -6.12 -26.63 -14.32
CA PRO A 152 -6.51 -25.23 -14.35
C PRO A 152 -6.86 -24.79 -12.93
N LYS A 153 -6.38 -23.61 -12.53
CA LYS A 153 -6.74 -23.04 -11.23
C LYS A 153 -8.27 -23.01 -11.11
N ALA A 154 -8.79 -23.53 -10.00
CA ALA A 154 -10.21 -23.43 -9.69
C ALA A 154 -10.63 -21.96 -9.78
N ARG A 155 -11.67 -21.68 -10.56
CA ARG A 155 -12.19 -20.32 -10.70
C ARG A 155 -12.77 -19.85 -9.38
N GLN A 156 -12.59 -18.57 -9.08
CA GLN A 156 -13.36 -17.94 -8.00
C GLN A 156 -14.84 -17.91 -8.37
N LEU A 157 -15.74 -17.92 -7.39
CA LEU A 157 -17.19 -18.01 -7.62
C LEU A 157 -17.71 -16.96 -8.62
N TYR A 158 -17.24 -15.71 -8.53
CA TYR A 158 -17.66 -14.67 -9.48
C TYR A 158 -17.09 -14.91 -10.90
N GLN A 159 -15.91 -15.49 -11.05
CA GLN A 159 -15.35 -15.85 -12.36
C GLN A 159 -16.08 -17.03 -12.99
N GLN A 160 -16.51 -17.98 -12.16
CA GLN A 160 -17.37 -19.08 -12.58
C GLN A 160 -18.72 -18.54 -13.04
N PHE A 161 -19.39 -17.73 -12.22
CA PHE A 161 -20.63 -17.04 -12.58
C PHE A 161 -20.49 -16.24 -13.87
N MET A 162 -19.41 -15.46 -14.02
CA MET A 162 -19.19 -14.67 -15.22
C MET A 162 -19.06 -15.54 -16.48
N ARG A 163 -18.48 -16.74 -16.38
CA ARG A 163 -18.37 -17.65 -17.52
C ARG A 163 -19.69 -18.32 -17.84
N GLU A 164 -20.37 -18.84 -16.81
CA GLU A 164 -21.62 -19.59 -16.97
C GLU A 164 -22.78 -18.69 -17.41
N SER A 165 -22.86 -17.50 -16.83
CA SER A 165 -23.89 -16.50 -17.14
C SER A 165 -23.45 -15.48 -18.21
N TYR A 166 -22.33 -15.71 -18.91
CA TYR A 166 -21.80 -14.72 -19.86
C TYR A 166 -22.83 -14.40 -20.95
N THR A 167 -23.25 -15.43 -21.68
CA THR A 167 -24.11 -15.31 -22.86
C THR A 167 -25.48 -14.74 -22.50
N GLU A 168 -26.05 -15.17 -21.37
CA GLU A 168 -27.42 -14.81 -20.99
C GLU A 168 -27.52 -13.46 -20.26
N LYS A 169 -26.60 -13.16 -19.33
CA LYS A 169 -26.74 -12.01 -18.42
C LYS A 169 -25.73 -10.90 -18.67
N ILE A 170 -24.49 -11.25 -19.06
CA ILE A 170 -23.40 -10.27 -19.11
C ILE A 170 -23.23 -9.69 -20.51
N ALA A 171 -23.24 -10.53 -21.55
CA ALA A 171 -23.14 -10.14 -22.94
C ALA A 171 -24.16 -9.04 -23.34
N PRO A 172 -25.46 -9.14 -23.00
CA PRO A 172 -26.40 -8.07 -23.34
C PRO A 172 -26.10 -6.75 -22.62
N VAL A 173 -25.73 -6.80 -21.33
CA VAL A 173 -25.38 -5.59 -20.56
C VAL A 173 -24.11 -4.94 -21.10
N VAL A 174 -23.11 -5.75 -21.49
CA VAL A 174 -21.87 -5.25 -22.10
C VAL A 174 -22.15 -4.64 -23.47
N ALA A 175 -22.99 -5.28 -24.28
CA ALA A 175 -23.40 -4.76 -25.59
C ALA A 175 -24.15 -3.43 -25.44
N GLU A 176 -25.15 -3.36 -24.56
CA GLU A 176 -25.91 -2.13 -24.28
C GLU A 176 -25.01 -0.99 -23.83
N LYS A 177 -24.11 -1.24 -22.88
CA LYS A 177 -23.15 -0.22 -22.41
C LYS A 177 -22.18 0.21 -23.49
N ARG A 178 -21.72 -0.72 -24.33
CA ARG A 178 -20.84 -0.43 -25.46
C ARG A 178 -21.56 0.41 -26.51
N ASP A 179 -22.79 0.08 -26.83
CA ASP A 179 -23.60 0.81 -27.80
C ASP A 179 -23.96 2.20 -27.28
N ALA A 180 -24.30 2.33 -25.99
CA ALA A 180 -24.49 3.62 -25.34
C ALA A 180 -23.21 4.47 -25.38
N TYR A 181 -22.04 3.87 -25.16
CA TYR A 181 -20.76 4.56 -25.27
C TYR A 181 -20.44 4.99 -26.71
N ILE A 182 -20.65 4.12 -27.69
CA ILE A 182 -20.46 4.45 -29.12
C ILE A 182 -21.43 5.56 -29.54
N LYS A 183 -22.68 5.51 -29.07
CA LYS A 183 -23.66 6.55 -29.31
C LYS A 183 -23.22 7.87 -28.69
N ALA A 184 -22.78 7.87 -27.43
CA ALA A 184 -22.27 9.08 -26.77
C ALA A 184 -21.03 9.66 -27.49
N LEU A 185 -20.16 8.81 -28.05
CA LEU A 185 -19.05 9.27 -28.89
C LEU A 185 -19.51 9.94 -30.18
N LYS A 186 -20.59 9.43 -30.80
CA LYS A 186 -21.17 10.00 -32.04
C LYS A 186 -21.93 11.29 -31.80
N ASP A 187 -22.75 11.33 -30.74
CA ASP A 187 -23.55 12.49 -30.35
C ASP A 187 -22.66 13.67 -29.91
N GLY A 188 -21.43 13.37 -29.50
CA GLY A 188 -20.44 14.36 -29.09
C GLY A 188 -20.72 14.94 -27.70
N PRO A 189 -19.83 15.82 -27.20
CA PRO A 189 -20.04 16.46 -25.92
C PRO A 189 -21.21 17.45 -26.00
N SER A 190 -22.01 17.49 -24.93
CA SER A 190 -23.07 18.49 -24.80
C SER A 190 -22.49 19.91 -24.90
N GLN A 191 -23.03 20.71 -25.81
CA GLN A 191 -22.63 22.11 -26.03
C GLN A 191 -23.41 23.10 -25.14
N THR A 192 -24.16 22.60 -24.15
CA THR A 192 -24.89 23.49 -23.24
C THR A 192 -23.89 24.33 -22.44
N PRO A 193 -24.24 25.60 -22.11
CA PRO A 193 -23.35 26.48 -21.36
C PRO A 193 -22.87 25.86 -20.04
N GLU A 194 -23.74 25.12 -19.37
CA GLU A 194 -23.43 24.41 -18.12
C GLU A 194 -22.43 23.26 -18.31
N ALA A 195 -22.60 22.44 -19.35
CA ALA A 195 -21.69 21.34 -19.66
C ALA A 195 -20.31 21.86 -20.06
N CYS A 196 -20.26 22.90 -20.90
CA CYS A 196 -19.03 23.60 -21.26
C CYS A 196 -18.31 24.15 -20.02
N GLN A 197 -19.03 24.81 -19.10
CA GLN A 197 -18.42 25.34 -17.88
C GLN A 197 -17.91 24.24 -16.94
N ARG A 198 -18.65 23.12 -16.83
CA ARG A 198 -18.21 21.95 -16.06
C ARG A 198 -16.92 21.37 -16.62
N CYS A 199 -16.82 21.28 -17.95
CA CYS A 199 -15.61 20.86 -18.64
C CYS A 199 -14.44 21.80 -18.30
N ILE A 200 -14.62 23.12 -18.45
CA ILE A 200 -13.60 24.14 -18.13
C ILE A 200 -13.09 24.00 -16.69
N LYS A 201 -14.00 23.83 -15.72
CA LYS A 201 -13.62 23.63 -14.30
C LYS A 201 -12.82 22.34 -14.10
N GLY A 202 -13.16 21.27 -14.81
CA GLY A 202 -12.50 19.97 -14.72
C GLY A 202 -11.18 19.84 -15.47
N VAL A 203 -10.82 20.79 -16.36
CA VAL A 203 -9.58 20.71 -17.14
C VAL A 203 -8.35 20.61 -16.24
N GLY A 204 -8.31 21.35 -15.13
CA GLY A 204 -7.17 21.31 -14.21
C GLY A 204 -6.94 19.92 -13.62
N ASP A 205 -8.02 19.26 -13.18
CA ASP A 205 -7.97 17.91 -12.61
C ASP A 205 -7.60 16.85 -13.65
N PHE A 206 -8.07 17.02 -14.88
CA PHE A 206 -7.77 16.11 -15.99
C PHE A 206 -6.35 16.27 -16.52
N MET A 207 -5.92 17.49 -16.81
CA MET A 207 -4.62 17.78 -17.42
C MET A 207 -3.48 17.79 -16.41
N GLY A 208 -3.74 18.09 -15.14
CA GLY A 208 -2.73 18.15 -14.08
C GLY A 208 -1.84 16.90 -13.99
N PRO A 209 -2.42 15.68 -13.90
CA PRO A 209 -1.66 14.42 -13.89
C PRO A 209 -0.83 14.19 -15.16
N ILE A 210 -1.34 14.60 -16.32
CA ILE A 210 -0.64 14.45 -17.61
C ILE A 210 0.59 15.36 -17.66
N LEU A 211 0.42 16.66 -17.36
CA LEU A 211 1.51 17.63 -17.33
C LEU A 211 2.57 17.26 -16.28
N GLN A 212 2.13 16.73 -15.13
CA GLN A 212 3.02 16.16 -14.12
C GLN A 212 3.81 14.96 -14.66
N GLY A 213 3.17 14.07 -15.42
CA GLY A 213 3.82 12.94 -16.07
C GLY A 213 4.93 13.41 -17.02
N VAL A 214 4.62 14.36 -17.91
CA VAL A 214 5.60 14.95 -18.84
C VAL A 214 6.81 15.49 -18.09
N PHE A 215 6.60 16.29 -17.05
CA PHE A 215 7.68 16.81 -16.23
C PHE A 215 8.48 15.70 -15.53
N SER A 216 7.82 14.69 -14.98
CA SER A 216 8.50 13.61 -14.25
C SER A 216 9.40 12.77 -15.14
N TYR A 217 9.03 12.57 -16.41
CA TYR A 217 9.83 11.80 -17.37
C TYR A 217 10.90 12.63 -18.09
N THR A 218 10.63 13.90 -18.38
CA THR A 218 11.49 14.71 -19.27
C THR A 218 12.19 15.86 -18.56
N GLY A 219 11.74 16.25 -17.36
CA GLY A 219 12.15 17.48 -16.70
C GLY A 219 11.59 18.77 -17.33
N LEU A 220 10.78 18.68 -18.39
CA LEU A 220 10.26 19.86 -19.09
C LEU A 220 9.08 20.49 -18.35
N HIS A 221 9.17 21.81 -18.17
CA HIS A 221 8.07 22.61 -17.64
C HIS A 221 6.98 22.72 -18.70
N SER A 222 5.77 22.27 -18.35
CA SER A 222 4.66 22.18 -19.29
C SER A 222 3.53 23.12 -18.89
N THR A 223 3.02 23.88 -19.85
CA THR A 223 1.97 24.88 -19.66
C THR A 223 0.88 24.68 -20.71
N LEU A 224 -0.35 24.50 -20.25
CA LEU A 224 -1.54 24.49 -21.10
C LEU A 224 -2.28 25.81 -20.91
N ILE A 225 -2.54 26.52 -22.01
CA ILE A 225 -3.33 27.75 -22.01
C ILE A 225 -4.57 27.51 -22.87
N LEU A 226 -5.74 27.66 -22.26
CA LEU A 226 -7.03 27.61 -22.92
C LEU A 226 -7.62 29.02 -22.94
N GLY A 227 -8.41 29.33 -23.95
CA GLY A 227 -9.16 30.59 -23.97
C GLY A 227 -10.30 30.57 -24.96
N GLY A 228 -11.32 31.37 -24.65
CA GLY A 228 -12.57 31.42 -25.40
C GLY A 228 -13.70 32.07 -24.60
N PRO A 229 -14.93 32.08 -25.14
CA PRO A 229 -16.09 32.61 -24.45
C PRO A 229 -16.47 31.71 -23.27
N MET A 230 -16.47 32.24 -22.05
CA MET A 230 -16.80 31.47 -20.85
C MET A 230 -18.26 31.69 -20.43
N PRO A 231 -19.08 30.63 -20.37
CA PRO A 231 -20.49 30.71 -19.95
C PRO A 231 -20.72 31.42 -18.60
N LEU A 232 -19.89 31.11 -17.59
CA LEU A 232 -20.02 31.67 -16.24
C LEU A 232 -19.92 33.20 -16.20
N TYR A 233 -19.23 33.80 -17.17
CA TYR A 233 -18.97 35.23 -17.25
C TYR A 233 -19.74 35.89 -18.40
N GLY A 234 -20.95 35.41 -18.69
CA GLY A 234 -21.79 35.99 -19.74
C GLY A 234 -21.15 35.90 -21.13
N ARG A 235 -20.44 34.80 -21.43
CA ARG A 235 -19.70 34.57 -22.69
C ARG A 235 -18.55 35.56 -22.94
N GLN A 236 -18.08 36.31 -21.95
CA GLN A 236 -16.87 37.11 -22.08
C GLN A 236 -15.66 36.25 -22.45
N LEU A 237 -14.78 36.80 -23.30
CA LEU A 237 -13.50 36.15 -23.63
C LEU A 237 -12.61 36.15 -22.39
N ARG A 238 -12.16 34.96 -21.99
CA ARG A 238 -11.20 34.77 -20.91
C ARG A 238 -10.19 33.69 -21.27
N THR A 239 -9.09 33.67 -20.52
CA THR A 239 -8.08 32.62 -20.62
C THR A 239 -7.99 31.88 -19.29
N THR A 240 -7.69 30.59 -19.33
CA THR A 240 -7.38 29.79 -18.15
C THR A 240 -6.14 28.98 -18.47
N HIS A 241 -5.26 28.85 -17.48
CA HIS A 241 -4.00 28.15 -17.66
C HIS A 241 -3.83 27.06 -16.60
N VAL A 242 -3.26 25.93 -17.01
CA VAL A 242 -2.85 24.83 -16.13
C VAL A 242 -1.35 24.64 -16.33
N LEU A 243 -0.58 24.72 -15.25
CA LEU A 243 0.88 24.63 -15.31
C LEU A 243 1.40 23.55 -14.39
N PHE A 244 2.49 22.93 -14.83
CA PHE A 244 3.29 22.06 -13.99
C PHE A 244 4.78 22.41 -14.08
N GLY A 245 5.37 22.65 -12.90
CA GLY A 245 6.77 23.06 -12.73
C GLY A 245 6.91 24.39 -11.99
N GLN A 246 8.02 24.57 -11.28
CA GLN A 246 8.34 25.75 -10.46
C GLN A 246 9.74 26.27 -10.79
N ASN A 247 9.95 27.57 -10.69
CA ASN A 247 11.28 28.15 -10.84
C ASN A 247 12.22 27.71 -9.70
N LYS A 248 13.53 27.91 -9.89
CA LYS A 248 14.58 27.58 -8.88
C LYS A 248 14.90 28.74 -7.94
N THR A 249 14.05 29.77 -7.87
CA THR A 249 14.27 30.90 -6.95
C THR A 249 14.03 30.48 -5.50
N ALA A 250 14.49 31.29 -4.53
CA ALA A 250 14.34 31.00 -3.09
C ALA A 250 12.90 30.71 -2.67
N LYS A 251 11.93 31.34 -3.35
CA LYS A 251 10.52 30.98 -3.33
C LYS A 251 10.19 30.28 -4.64
N ALA A 252 9.84 28.99 -4.57
CA ALA A 252 9.50 28.19 -5.75
C ALA A 252 8.10 28.58 -6.25
N ASP A 253 8.06 29.55 -7.15
CA ASP A 253 6.84 30.10 -7.73
C ASP A 253 6.58 29.48 -9.11
N HIS A 254 5.30 29.36 -9.46
CA HIS A 254 4.88 28.97 -10.81
C HIS A 254 5.04 30.16 -11.76
N TRP A 255 5.21 29.90 -13.06
CA TRP A 255 5.52 30.93 -14.06
C TRP A 255 4.58 32.17 -14.04
N PRO A 256 3.24 32.04 -13.94
CA PRO A 256 2.34 33.20 -13.83
C PRO A 256 2.51 34.00 -12.55
N GLN A 257 2.99 33.36 -11.48
CA GLN A 257 3.19 34.00 -10.18
C GLN A 257 4.56 34.66 -10.07
N TRP A 258 5.54 34.11 -10.78
CA TRP A 258 6.92 34.62 -10.78
C TRP A 258 7.02 36.03 -11.39
N ASP A 259 6.35 36.29 -12.51
CA ASP A 259 6.30 37.62 -13.15
C ASP A 259 4.88 37.89 -13.66
N LYS A 260 3.98 38.21 -12.70
CA LYS A 260 2.57 38.51 -12.97
C LYS A 260 2.36 39.57 -14.07
N PRO A 261 3.00 40.77 -14.03
CA PRO A 261 2.71 41.80 -15.02
C PRO A 261 3.15 41.37 -16.43
N ARG A 262 4.31 40.72 -16.56
CA ARG A 262 4.79 40.27 -17.87
C ARG A 262 3.98 39.10 -18.40
N PHE A 263 3.55 38.18 -17.53
CA PHE A 263 2.68 37.08 -17.93
C PHE A 263 1.32 37.59 -18.41
N ALA A 264 0.73 38.55 -17.68
CA ALA A 264 -0.52 39.18 -18.09
C ALA A 264 -0.38 39.91 -19.45
N ALA A 265 0.66 40.74 -19.61
CA ALA A 265 0.87 41.50 -20.84
C ALA A 265 1.24 40.62 -22.05
N ASN A 266 2.22 39.73 -21.90
CA ASN A 266 2.82 39.06 -23.05
C ASN A 266 2.17 37.72 -23.38
N VAL A 267 1.42 37.12 -22.45
CA VAL A 267 0.81 35.81 -22.63
C VAL A 267 -0.71 35.91 -22.64
N GLN A 268 -1.32 36.44 -21.56
CA GLN A 268 -2.78 36.51 -21.47
C GLN A 268 -3.38 37.53 -22.45
N ASN A 269 -2.87 38.77 -22.48
CA ASN A 269 -3.38 39.81 -23.38
C ASN A 269 -3.09 39.46 -24.84
N PHE A 270 -1.87 39.01 -25.15
CA PHE A 270 -1.51 38.56 -26.50
C PHE A 270 -2.42 37.41 -27.00
N LYS A 271 -2.68 36.40 -26.15
CA LYS A 271 -3.65 35.35 -26.48
C LYS A 271 -5.08 35.92 -26.58
N GLY A 272 -5.43 36.89 -25.75
CA GLY A 272 -6.70 37.61 -25.78
C GLY A 272 -6.94 38.32 -27.11
N GLU A 273 -5.93 38.97 -27.68
CA GLU A 273 -5.98 39.60 -29.01
C GLU A 273 -6.27 38.57 -30.10
N TYR A 274 -5.58 37.43 -30.07
CA TYR A 274 -5.90 36.30 -30.96
C TYR A 274 -7.34 35.79 -30.78
N LEU A 275 -7.85 35.74 -29.54
CA LEU A 275 -9.23 35.31 -29.30
C LEU A 275 -10.25 36.34 -29.83
N LYS A 276 -9.93 37.63 -29.78
CA LYS A 276 -10.77 38.68 -30.38
C LYS A 276 -10.87 38.48 -31.89
N THR A 277 -9.80 38.10 -32.59
CA THR A 277 -9.88 37.82 -34.03
C THR A 277 -10.65 36.52 -34.30
N ALA A 278 -10.48 35.49 -33.46
CA ALA A 278 -11.18 34.22 -33.62
C ALA A 278 -12.69 34.28 -33.34
N PHE A 279 -13.14 35.16 -32.44
CA PHE A 279 -14.53 35.21 -31.95
C PHE A 279 -15.25 36.56 -32.17
N GLY A 280 -14.59 37.55 -32.78
CA GLY A 280 -15.00 38.97 -32.82
C GLY A 280 -16.31 39.30 -33.54
N GLY A 281 -17.00 38.34 -34.16
CA GLY A 281 -18.28 38.56 -34.86
C GLY A 281 -19.55 38.13 -34.11
N GLN A 282 -19.44 37.52 -32.92
CA GLN A 282 -20.58 36.79 -32.30
C GLN A 282 -21.30 37.54 -31.16
N GLY A 283 -21.24 38.87 -31.10
CA GLY A 283 -21.86 39.64 -30.01
C GLY A 283 -21.20 39.39 -28.65
N ILE A 284 -19.91 39.04 -28.65
CA ILE A 284 -19.13 38.72 -27.46
C ILE A 284 -18.49 40.00 -26.91
N SER A 285 -18.69 40.26 -25.61
CA SER A 285 -18.09 41.41 -24.93
C SER A 285 -16.55 41.31 -24.88
N PRO A 286 -15.84 42.45 -25.01
CA PRO A 286 -14.38 42.48 -24.98
C PRO A 286 -13.83 41.94 -23.65
N MET A 287 -12.64 41.35 -23.73
CA MET A 287 -11.90 40.81 -22.59
C MET A 287 -11.70 41.90 -21.53
N GLN A 288 -12.24 41.69 -20.33
CA GLN A 288 -11.91 42.50 -19.16
C GLN A 288 -10.64 41.96 -18.49
N PRO A 289 -9.72 42.82 -18.01
CA PRO A 289 -8.57 42.39 -17.25
C PRO A 289 -9.02 41.56 -16.04
N GLU A 290 -8.36 40.42 -15.80
CA GLU A 290 -8.71 39.55 -14.67
C GLU A 290 -8.63 40.34 -13.36
N GLN A 291 -9.75 40.42 -12.63
CA GLN A 291 -9.69 40.72 -11.21
C GLN A 291 -9.02 39.53 -10.52
N PRO A 292 -7.99 39.75 -9.68
CA PRO A 292 -7.36 38.67 -8.94
C PRO A 292 -8.42 37.98 -8.06
N LEU A 293 -8.50 36.65 -8.18
CA LEU A 293 -9.23 35.77 -7.25
C LEU A 293 -8.62 35.83 -5.85
#